data_AF-A0A180FYM6-F1
#
_entry.id   AF-A0A180FYM6-F1
#
_cell.length_a   1.000
_cell.length_b   1.000
_cell.length_c   1.000
_cell.angle_alpha   90.00
_cell.angle_beta   90.00
_cell.angle_gamma   90.00
#
_symmetry.space_group_name_H-M   'P 1'
#
loop_
_entity.id
_entity.type
_entity.pdbx_description
1 polymer ?
#
loop_
_entity_poly.entity_id
_entity_poly.type
_entity_poly.pdbx_seq_one_letter_code
_entity_poly.pdbx_strand_id
1 'polypeptide(L)'
;MEYLETYILPVKELFIVAWACQFPHLQNLNTSRVESGHAYLKSFIKNSTGDLLLVFKSLALAVDTQINQVHESIGQDTVKTLVK
;
A
#
# COMPACT_ATOMS: atom_id res chain seq x y z
N MET A 1 -1.65 -21.56 -36.55
CA MET A 1 -2.37 -20.33 -36.16
C MET A 1 -3.79 -20.64 -35.71
N GLU A 2 -4.55 -21.40 -36.49
CA GLU A 2 -5.92 -21.83 -36.15
C GLU A 2 -6.09 -22.33 -34.71
N TYR A 3 -5.22 -23.23 -34.23
CA TYR A 3 -5.28 -23.72 -32.85
C TYR A 3 -5.27 -22.60 -31.78
N LEU A 4 -4.44 -21.58 -31.96
CA LEU A 4 -4.35 -20.47 -31.01
C LEU A 4 -5.62 -19.62 -31.03
N GLU A 5 -6.17 -19.37 -32.22
CA GLU A 5 -7.38 -18.57 -32.40
C GLU A 5 -8.64 -19.28 -31.90
N THR A 6 -8.72 -20.60 -32.10
CA THR A 6 -9.87 -21.41 -31.70
C THR A 6 -9.87 -21.71 -30.21
N TYR A 7 -8.71 -22.01 -29.62
CA TYR A 7 -8.66 -22.59 -28.27
C TYR A 7 -7.99 -21.70 -27.22
N ILE A 8 -7.03 -20.85 -27.60
CA ILE A 8 -6.23 -20.09 -26.63
C ILE A 8 -6.71 -18.65 -26.49
N LEU A 9 -6.95 -17.96 -27.61
CA LEU A 9 -7.38 -16.55 -27.59
C LEU A 9 -8.75 -16.31 -26.92
N PRO A 10 -9.77 -17.19 -27.03
CA PRO A 10 -11.05 -16.98 -26.36
C PRO A 10 -10.97 -17.01 -24.82
N VAL A 11 -9.97 -17.70 -24.28
CA VAL A 11 -9.76 -17.88 -22.83
C VAL A 11 -8.51 -17.19 -22.31
N LYS A 12 -7.87 -16.34 -23.14
CA LYS A 12 -6.60 -15.65 -22.83
C LYS A 12 -6.62 -14.89 -21.50
N GLU A 13 -7.76 -14.35 -21.11
CA GLU A 13 -7.93 -13.60 -19.85
C GLU A 13 -7.75 -14.50 -18.62
N LEU A 14 -8.15 -15.78 -18.71
CA LEU A 14 -7.97 -16.76 -17.63
C LEU A 14 -6.49 -17.08 -17.42
N PHE A 15 -5.72 -17.14 -18.50
CA PHE A 15 -4.27 -17.37 -18.45
C PHE A 15 -3.50 -16.16 -17.94
N ILE A 16 -3.92 -14.94 -18.33
CA ILE A 16 -3.29 -13.71 -17.86
C ILE A 16 -3.46 -13.56 -16.35
N VAL A 17 -4.63 -13.85 -15.79
CA VAL A 17 -4.86 -13.82 -14.33
C VAL A 17 -3.99 -14.86 -13.64
N ALA A 18 -3.98 -16.12 -14.12
CA ALA A 18 -3.16 -17.17 -13.53
C ALA A 18 -1.67 -16.84 -13.55
N TRP A 19 -1.16 -16.27 -14.65
CA TRP A 19 0.23 -15.85 -14.80
C TRP A 19 0.58 -14.62 -13.96
N ALA A 20 -0.28 -13.59 -13.95
CA ALA A 20 -0.09 -12.39 -13.13
C ALA A 20 -0.13 -12.70 -11.62
N CYS A 21 -0.93 -13.68 -11.21
CA CYS A 21 -0.97 -14.15 -9.83
C CYS A 21 0.20 -15.08 -9.45
N GLN A 22 0.90 -15.68 -10.41
CA GLN A 22 2.10 -16.50 -10.13
C GLN A 22 3.32 -15.66 -9.74
N PHE A 23 3.40 -14.43 -10.25
CA PHE A 23 4.44 -13.46 -9.89
C PHE A 23 3.77 -12.23 -9.27
N PRO A 24 3.24 -12.33 -8.04
CA PRO A 24 2.68 -11.17 -7.36
C PRO A 24 3.76 -10.09 -7.32
N HIS A 25 3.45 -8.88 -7.79
CA HIS A 25 4.35 -7.74 -7.70
C HIS A 25 4.84 -7.63 -6.25
N LEU A 26 6.10 -8.00 -6.02
CA LEU A 26 6.76 -7.96 -4.70
C LEU A 26 5.96 -8.68 -3.58
N GLN A 27 5.37 -9.86 -3.87
CA GLN A 27 4.59 -10.67 -2.92
C GLN A 27 3.29 -10.03 -2.38
N ASN A 28 2.82 -8.90 -2.91
CA ASN A 28 1.54 -8.33 -2.52
C ASN A 28 0.44 -8.78 -3.49
N LEU A 29 -0.39 -9.74 -3.07
CA LEU A 29 -1.61 -10.19 -3.78
C LEU A 29 -2.73 -9.13 -3.76
N ASN A 30 -2.55 -8.06 -2.98
CA ASN A 30 -3.54 -7.07 -2.64
C ASN A 30 -2.90 -5.69 -2.75
N THR A 31 -3.32 -4.92 -3.77
CA THR A 31 -2.92 -3.52 -4.00
C THR A 31 -3.18 -2.62 -2.80
N SER A 32 -4.08 -3.03 -1.91
CA SER A 32 -4.53 -2.29 -0.74
C SER A 32 -3.42 -1.81 0.20
N ARG A 33 -2.37 -2.60 0.44
CA ARG A 33 -1.29 -2.16 1.35
C ARG A 33 -0.46 -1.03 0.75
N VAL A 34 -0.06 -1.18 -0.51
CA VAL A 34 0.68 -0.14 -1.23
C VAL A 34 -0.17 1.11 -1.37
N GLU A 35 -1.45 0.97 -1.71
CA GLU A 35 -2.36 2.10 -1.83
C GLU A 35 -2.63 2.77 -0.47
N SER A 36 -2.68 2.01 0.64
CA SER A 36 -2.81 2.59 1.98
C SER A 36 -1.60 3.43 2.37
N GLY A 37 -0.38 2.97 2.07
CA GLY A 37 0.84 3.75 2.31
C GLY A 37 0.88 5.00 1.45
N HIS A 38 0.47 4.88 0.18
CA HIS A 38 0.38 6.01 -0.73
C HIS A 38 -0.67 7.04 -0.29
N ALA A 39 -1.86 6.61 0.13
CA ALA A 39 -2.91 7.46 0.67
C ALA A 39 -2.47 8.18 1.95
N TYR A 40 -1.73 7.49 2.83
CA TYR A 40 -1.14 8.10 4.01
C TYR A 40 -0.16 9.21 3.65
N LEU A 41 0.80 8.95 2.74
CA LEU A 41 1.77 9.97 2.33
C LEU A 41 1.08 11.19 1.67
N LYS A 42 0.03 10.97 0.88
CA LYS A 42 -0.80 12.04 0.30
C LYS A 42 -1.53 12.89 1.34
N SER A 43 -1.75 12.40 2.56
CA SER A 43 -2.32 13.24 3.61
C SER A 43 -1.35 14.33 4.08
N PHE A 44 -0.04 14.16 3.87
CA PHE A 44 1.01 15.12 4.23
C PHE A 44 1.54 15.90 3.03
N ILE A 45 1.64 15.24 1.86
CA ILE A 45 2.12 15.86 0.61
C ILE A 45 0.91 16.21 -0.26
N LYS A 46 0.47 17.47 -0.20
CA LYS A 46 -0.78 17.93 -0.81
C LYS A 46 -0.70 18.26 -2.31
N ASN A 47 0.50 18.45 -2.84
CA ASN A 47 0.72 18.75 -4.25
C ASN A 47 1.87 17.91 -4.81
N SER A 48 1.83 17.66 -6.12
CA SER A 48 2.87 16.94 -6.87
C SER A 48 3.96 17.88 -7.41
N THR A 49 3.83 19.17 -7.11
CA THR A 49 4.67 20.25 -7.65
C THR A 49 4.99 21.18 -6.48
N GLY A 50 6.21 21.11 -5.97
CA GLY A 50 6.59 21.84 -4.76
C GLY A 50 8.09 21.76 -4.47
N ASP A 51 8.51 22.52 -3.46
CA ASP A 51 9.90 22.51 -2.97
C ASP A 51 10.24 21.16 -2.35
N LEU A 52 11.31 20.54 -2.84
CA LEU A 52 11.79 19.25 -2.37
C LEU A 52 12.13 19.27 -0.88
N LEU A 53 12.65 20.39 -0.35
CA LEU A 53 12.91 20.53 1.08
C LEU A 53 11.62 20.44 1.91
N LEU A 54 10.54 21.07 1.44
CA LEU A 54 9.23 20.96 2.10
C LEU A 54 8.69 19.54 2.04
N VAL A 55 8.88 18.84 0.91
CA VAL A 55 8.50 17.42 0.79
C VAL A 55 9.21 16.57 1.84
N PHE A 56 10.54 16.72 1.99
CA PHE A 56 11.29 15.97 3.01
C PHE A 56 10.85 16.29 4.43
N LYS A 57 10.56 17.56 4.75
CA LYS A 57 10.02 17.96 6.05
C LYS A 57 8.64 17.32 6.31
N SER A 58 7.77 17.30 5.31
CA SER A 58 6.46 16.64 5.41
C SER A 58 6.57 15.13 5.60
N LEU A 59 7.54 14.47 4.95
CA LEU A 59 7.82 13.05 5.15
C LEU A 59 8.33 12.75 6.56
N ALA A 60 9.24 13.57 7.09
CA ALA A 60 9.71 13.43 8.47
C ALA A 60 8.55 13.56 9.47
N LEU A 61 7.70 14.57 9.29
CA LEU A 61 6.51 14.77 10.10
C LEU A 61 5.54 13.57 10.02
N ALA A 62 5.38 12.97 8.84
CA ALA A 62 4.53 11.79 8.65
C ALA A 62 5.06 10.58 9.45
N VAL A 63 6.38 10.36 9.45
CA VAL A 63 7.02 9.30 10.24
C VAL A 63 6.84 9.56 11.73
N ASP A 64 7.12 10.77 12.20
CA ASP A 64 6.96 11.15 13.61
C ASP A 64 5.50 10.96 14.07
N THR A 65 4.53 11.31 13.21
CA THR A 65 3.11 11.12 13.50
C THR A 65 2.75 9.64 13.65
N GLN A 66 3.25 8.76 12.77
CA GLN A 66 3.05 7.31 12.91
C GLN A 66 3.63 6.77 14.22
N ILE A 67 4.86 7.18 14.56
CA ILE A 67 5.52 6.75 15.80
C ILE A 67 4.71 7.18 17.02
N ASN A 68 4.26 8.44 17.04
CA ASN A 68 3.46 8.97 18.14
C ASN A 68 2.12 8.23 18.28
N GLN A 69 1.44 7.89 17.17
CA GLN A 69 0.22 7.10 17.19
C GLN A 69 0.44 5.69 17.77
N VAL A 70 1.55 5.05 17.42
CA VAL A 70 1.92 3.74 17.98
C VAL A 70 2.18 3.84 19.48
N HIS A 71 2.95 4.84 19.92
CA HIS A 71 3.19 5.07 21.34
C HIS A 71 1.90 5.33 22.12
N GLU A 72 0.99 6.14 21.57
CA GLU A 72 -0.30 6.42 22.19
C GLU A 72 -1.15 5.15 22.30
N SER A 73 -1.23 4.35 21.24
CA SER A 73 -1.97 3.08 21.25
C SER A 73 -1.44 2.12 22.33
N ILE A 74 -0.11 1.98 22.44
CA ILE A 74 0.52 1.13 23.47
C ILE A 74 0.21 1.65 24.87
N GLY A 75 0.29 2.98 25.07
CA GLY A 75 -0.05 3.63 26.34
C GLY A 75 -1.49 3.36 26.75
N GLN A 76 -2.44 3.53 25.83
CA GLN A 76 -3.86 3.28 26.07
C GLN A 76 -4.14 1.81 26.42
N ASP A 77 -3.51 0.86 25.72
CA ASP A 77 -3.71 -0.57 25.97
C ASP A 77 -3.09 -1.03 27.28
N THR A 78 -1.96 -0.44 27.67
CA THR A 78 -1.35 -0.65 29.00
C THR A 78 -2.30 -0.17 30.10
N VAL A 79 -2.87 1.03 29.97
CA VAL A 79 -3.84 1.57 30.94
C VAL A 79 -5.08 0.67 31.05
N LYS A 80 -5.65 0.23 29.93
CA LYS A 80 -6.82 -0.69 29.95
C LYS A 80 -6.52 -2.01 30.64
N THR A 81 -5.29 -2.51 30.54
CA THR A 81 -4.86 -3.76 31.19
C THR A 81 -4.72 -3.61 32.70
N LEU A 82 -4.26 -2.45 33.17
CA LEU A 82 -4.09 -2.15 34.61
C LEU A 82 -5.40 -1.83 35.35
N VAL A 83 -6.45 -1.44 34.62
CA VAL A 83 -7.78 -1.10 35.17
C VAL A 83 -8.71 -2.34 35.26
N LYS A 84 -8.24 -3.51 34.80
CA LYS A 84 -8.90 -4.82 35.00
C LYS A 84 -8.41 -5.50 36.27
#